data_AF-A0A8H7EJW1-F1
#
_entry.id   AF-A0A8H7EJW1-F1
#
_cell.length_a   1.000
_cell.length_b   1.000
_cell.length_c   1.000
_cell.angle_alpha   90.00
_cell.angle_beta   90.00
_cell.angle_gamma   90.00
#
_symmetry.space_group_name_H-M   'P 1'
#
loop_
_entity.id
_entity.type
_entity.pdbx_description
1 polymer ?
#
loop_
_entity_poly.entity_id
_entity_poly.type
_entity_poly.pdbx_seq_one_letter_code
_entity_poly.pdbx_strand_id
1 'polypeptide(L)'
;MPNDATGYSPAMLLFGYKIHTPATWPAPRVDYIKGELQNEVNSHIKVIQHMSDKYCATAIERTKRKQEKRKQWYDNMVEPVQFQVGSEVPMHDQHKEGKFDDTWIGPLKVLKANNNGTYWLTGPHGKRLEGAVNRDQLTYWHNQKQMTPDVVAKRAHDQWERFIARKRYEIENPQHF
;
A
#
# COMPACT_ATOMS: atom_id res chain seq x y z
N MET A 1 12.29 3.73 19.84
CA MET A 1 13.05 3.34 18.63
C MET A 1 12.88 4.43 17.57
N PRO A 2 13.94 4.90 16.88
CA PRO A 2 13.82 5.92 15.83
C PRO A 2 13.26 5.32 14.54
N ASN A 3 12.47 6.10 13.80
CA ASN A 3 12.01 5.73 12.46
C ASN A 3 13.11 6.06 11.43
N ASP A 4 13.43 5.12 10.54
CA ASP A 4 14.44 5.29 9.49
C ASP A 4 14.09 6.42 8.49
N ALA A 5 12.81 6.75 8.31
CA ALA A 5 12.40 7.84 7.41
C ALA A 5 12.64 9.24 8.00
N THR A 6 12.32 9.44 9.27
CA THR A 6 12.45 10.75 9.95
C THR A 6 13.80 10.88 10.68
N GLY A 7 14.41 9.77 11.08
CA GLY A 7 15.58 9.69 11.94
C GLY A 7 15.30 9.94 13.42
N TYR A 8 14.04 10.13 13.80
CA TYR A 8 13.62 10.44 15.18
C TYR A 8 12.59 9.45 15.69
N SER A 9 12.49 9.34 17.02
CA SER A 9 11.42 8.58 17.66
C SER A 9 10.12 9.41 17.71
N PRO A 10 8.93 8.78 17.67
CA PRO A 10 7.66 9.51 17.78
C PRO A 10 7.57 10.39 19.03
N ALA A 11 8.04 9.86 20.16
CA ALA A 11 8.13 10.57 21.42
C ALA A 11 8.96 11.87 21.32
N MET A 12 10.10 11.82 20.62
CA MET A 12 10.98 12.97 20.45
C MET A 12 10.38 14.06 19.55
N LEU A 13 9.56 13.67 18.57
CA LEU A 13 8.84 14.62 17.72
C LEU A 13 7.66 15.27 18.45
N LEU A 14 7.02 14.56 19.38
CA LEU A 14 5.88 15.08 20.12
C LEU A 14 6.30 15.97 21.30
N PHE A 15 7.33 15.55 22.03
CA PHE A 15 7.74 16.20 23.27
C PHE A 15 9.05 16.98 23.14
N GLY A 16 9.73 16.95 22.01
CA GLY A 16 11.00 17.67 21.82
C GLY A 16 12.19 17.11 22.61
N TYR A 17 12.00 16.04 23.40
CA TYR A 17 13.07 15.34 24.12
C TYR A 17 12.85 13.83 24.11
N LYS A 18 13.91 13.09 24.43
CA LYS A 18 13.84 11.63 24.54
C LYS A 18 13.20 11.25 25.87
N ILE A 19 12.01 10.66 25.83
CA ILE A 19 11.36 10.15 27.05
C ILE A 19 12.26 9.11 27.70
N HIS A 20 12.44 9.25 29.01
CA HIS A 20 13.09 8.25 29.85
C HIS A 20 12.06 7.20 30.26
N THR A 21 12.34 5.95 29.93
CA THR A 21 11.59 4.81 30.45
C THR A 21 12.27 4.29 31.72
N PRO A 22 11.66 3.40 32.51
CA PRO A 22 12.34 2.77 33.64
C PRO A 22 13.69 2.14 33.28
N ALA A 23 13.86 1.69 32.02
CA ALA A 23 15.12 1.16 31.50
C ALA A 23 16.18 2.21 31.13
N THR A 24 15.79 3.49 30.97
CA THR A 24 16.66 4.61 30.56
C THR A 24 16.59 5.79 31.53
N TRP A 25 16.23 5.51 32.79
CA TRP A 25 16.14 6.51 33.85
C TRP A 25 17.54 7.06 34.21
N PRO A 26 17.79 8.36 34.07
CA PRO A 26 19.08 8.96 34.41
C PRO A 26 19.22 9.13 35.93
N ALA A 27 20.44 9.36 36.40
CA ALA A 27 20.68 9.69 37.81
C ALA A 27 19.90 10.96 38.23
N PRO A 28 19.51 11.08 39.52
CA PRO A 28 18.81 12.26 40.02
C PRO A 28 19.59 13.56 39.77
N ARG A 29 18.88 14.64 39.44
CA ARG A 29 19.49 15.94 39.16
C ARG A 29 20.06 16.56 40.44
N VAL A 30 21.30 17.01 40.39
CA VAL A 30 22.02 17.62 41.52
C VAL A 30 21.72 19.11 41.69
N ASP A 31 21.29 19.77 40.62
CA ASP A 31 21.12 21.22 40.50
C ASP A 31 19.75 21.73 40.98
N TYR A 32 18.96 20.87 41.64
CA TYR A 32 17.59 21.18 42.04
C TYR A 32 17.55 22.15 43.23
N ILE A 33 16.97 23.34 43.01
CA ILE A 33 16.74 24.34 44.06
C ILE A 33 15.27 24.26 44.48
N LYS A 34 15.04 23.88 45.74
CA LYS A 34 13.69 23.73 46.32
C LYS A 34 13.01 25.11 46.44
N GLY A 35 11.93 25.34 45.70
CA GLY A 35 11.09 26.54 45.80
C GLY A 35 10.74 27.24 44.49
N GLU A 36 11.45 26.94 43.39
CA GLU A 36 11.26 27.61 42.09
C GLU A 36 10.61 26.72 41.01
N LEU A 37 9.80 25.75 41.44
CA LEU A 37 9.22 24.74 40.55
C LEU A 37 8.45 25.37 39.36
N GLN A 38 7.70 26.44 39.60
CA GLN A 38 6.89 27.10 38.56
C GLN A 38 7.76 27.70 37.43
N ASN A 39 8.89 28.31 37.80
CA ASN A 39 9.80 28.95 36.86
C ASN A 39 10.56 27.90 36.04
N GLU A 40 11.00 26.82 36.70
CA GLU A 40 11.66 25.69 36.04
C GLU A 40 10.71 25.03 35.03
N VAL A 41 9.47 24.74 35.42
CA VAL A 41 8.44 24.16 34.52
C VAL A 41 8.18 25.07 33.32
N ASN A 42 8.00 26.37 33.53
CA ASN A 42 7.76 27.32 32.44
C ASN A 42 8.96 27.42 31.48
N SER A 43 10.19 27.42 32.01
CA SER A 43 11.41 27.41 31.19
C SER A 43 11.52 26.12 30.37
N HIS A 44 11.17 24.98 30.98
CA HIS A 44 11.22 23.67 30.35
C HIS A 44 10.21 23.55 29.22
N ILE A 45 8.98 24.03 29.41
CA ILE A 45 7.95 24.07 28.37
C ILE A 45 8.42 24.86 27.15
N LYS A 46 9.03 26.03 27.36
CA LYS A 46 9.55 26.86 26.24
C LYS A 46 10.64 26.13 25.45
N VAL A 47 11.56 25.48 26.14
CA VAL A 47 12.62 24.68 25.50
C VAL A 47 12.02 23.49 24.74
N ILE A 48 11.06 22.79 25.33
CA ILE A 48 10.34 21.68 24.69
C ILE A 48 9.69 22.13 23.39
N GLN A 49 8.91 23.22 23.43
CA GLN A 49 8.19 23.73 22.26
C GLN A 49 9.17 24.07 21.14
N HIS A 50 10.21 24.83 21.45
CA HIS A 50 11.22 25.22 20.45
C HIS A 50 11.95 24.02 19.85
N MET A 51 12.35 23.06 20.68
CA MET A 51 13.06 21.86 20.23
C MET A 51 12.16 20.94 19.41
N SER A 52 10.89 20.80 19.81
CA SER A 52 9.88 20.05 19.09
C SER A 52 9.68 20.59 17.68
N ASP A 53 9.49 21.91 17.54
CA ASP A 53 9.28 22.54 16.23
C ASP A 53 10.49 22.34 15.30
N LYS A 54 11.70 22.48 15.86
CA LYS A 54 12.94 22.23 15.12
C LYS A 54 13.04 20.78 14.64
N TYR A 55 12.76 19.81 15.52
CA TYR A 55 12.82 18.40 15.14
C TYR A 55 11.73 18.03 14.12
N CYS A 56 10.52 18.55 14.28
CA CYS A 56 9.44 18.38 13.31
C CYS A 56 9.81 18.93 11.94
N ALA A 57 10.35 20.15 11.86
CA ALA A 57 10.79 20.75 10.60
C ALA A 57 11.83 19.87 9.90
N THR A 58 12.88 19.46 10.62
CA THR A 58 13.94 18.60 10.04
C THR A 58 13.43 17.21 9.67
N ALA A 59 12.49 16.64 10.43
CA ALA A 59 11.88 15.35 10.14
C ALA A 59 11.03 15.39 8.85
N ILE A 60 10.27 16.48 8.65
CA ILE A 60 9.48 16.71 7.44
C ILE A 60 10.40 16.79 6.21
N GLU A 61 11.47 17.59 6.29
CA GLU A 61 12.45 17.72 5.19
C GLU A 61 13.10 16.38 4.83
N ARG A 62 13.54 15.62 5.85
CA ARG A 62 14.11 14.28 5.64
C ARG A 62 13.11 13.34 4.99
N THR A 63 11.86 13.37 5.44
CA THR A 63 10.78 12.54 4.90
C THR A 63 10.52 12.87 3.43
N LYS A 64 10.41 14.17 3.10
CA LYS A 64 10.25 14.63 1.71
C LYS A 64 11.40 14.16 0.83
N ARG A 65 12.64 14.39 1.25
CA ARG A 65 13.83 13.95 0.51
C ARG A 65 13.86 12.43 0.29
N LYS A 66 13.46 11.64 1.29
CA LYS A 66 13.40 10.18 1.18
C LYS A 66 12.26 9.71 0.29
N GLN A 67 11.11 10.40 0.32
CA GLN A 67 9.99 10.16 -0.59
C GLN A 67 10.40 10.47 -2.04
N GLU A 68 11.05 11.60 -2.30
CA GLU A 68 11.55 11.99 -3.62
C GLU A 68 12.57 10.99 -4.17
N LYS A 69 13.55 10.57 -3.36
CA LYS A 69 14.52 9.53 -3.75
C LYS A 69 13.83 8.21 -4.11
N ARG A 70 12.86 7.77 -3.31
CA ARG A 70 12.09 6.55 -3.59
C ARG A 70 11.27 6.68 -4.87
N LYS A 71 10.66 7.85 -5.09
CA LYS A 71 9.92 8.14 -6.32
C LYS A 71 10.86 8.07 -7.54
N GLN A 72 11.99 8.77 -7.50
CA GLN A 72 12.98 8.73 -8.60
C GLN A 72 13.47 7.31 -8.89
N TRP A 73 13.79 6.55 -7.84
CA TRP A 73 14.22 5.16 -8.00
C TRP A 73 13.11 4.30 -8.63
N TYR A 74 11.87 4.45 -8.17
CA TYR A 74 10.72 3.75 -8.71
C TYR A 74 10.49 4.14 -10.19
N ASP A 75 10.42 5.43 -10.49
CA ASP A 75 10.21 5.95 -11.85
C ASP A 75 11.31 5.47 -12.82
N ASN A 76 12.56 5.31 -12.36
CA ASN A 76 13.67 4.80 -13.17
C ASN A 76 13.64 3.28 -13.36
N MET A 77 13.12 2.52 -12.38
CA MET A 77 13.12 1.05 -12.42
C MET A 77 11.88 0.50 -13.14
N VAL A 78 10.79 1.26 -13.18
CA VAL A 78 9.51 0.79 -13.69
C VAL A 78 9.43 0.95 -15.20
N GLU A 79 9.38 -0.17 -15.92
CA GLU A 79 9.03 -0.16 -17.33
C GLU A 79 7.50 0.02 -17.50
N PRO A 80 7.05 0.99 -18.31
CA PRO A 80 5.63 1.23 -18.53
C PRO A 80 5.04 0.13 -19.42
N VAL A 81 4.48 -0.89 -18.79
CA VAL A 81 3.72 -1.93 -19.51
C VAL A 81 2.28 -1.44 -19.66
N GLN A 82 1.85 -1.21 -20.90
CA GLN A 82 0.48 -0.81 -21.22
C GLN A 82 -0.21 -1.86 -22.07
N PHE A 83 -1.46 -2.17 -21.71
CA PHE A 83 -2.29 -3.10 -22.48
C PHE A 83 -3.15 -2.34 -23.47
N GLN A 84 -3.17 -2.77 -24.73
CA GLN A 84 -4.02 -2.18 -25.75
C GLN A 84 -5.47 -2.66 -25.60
N VAL A 85 -6.42 -1.79 -25.93
CA VAL A 85 -7.84 -2.16 -25.99
C VAL A 85 -8.02 -3.31 -26.98
N GLY A 86 -8.71 -4.36 -26.54
CA GLY A 86 -8.91 -5.60 -27.28
C GLY A 86 -7.91 -6.71 -26.99
N SER A 87 -6.84 -6.44 -26.24
CA SER A 87 -5.87 -7.47 -25.83
C SER A 87 -6.48 -8.45 -24.82
N GLU A 88 -6.05 -9.70 -24.89
CA GLU A 88 -6.36 -10.72 -23.89
C GLU A 88 -5.36 -10.64 -22.74
N VAL A 89 -5.87 -10.53 -21.53
CA VAL A 89 -5.10 -10.41 -20.28
C VAL A 89 -5.74 -11.28 -19.20
N PRO A 90 -5.01 -12.20 -18.58
CA PRO A 90 -5.43 -12.83 -17.33
C PRO A 90 -5.36 -11.86 -16.15
N MET A 91 -6.26 -12.05 -15.18
CA MET A 91 -6.35 -11.23 -13.97
C MET A 91 -6.08 -12.07 -12.71
N HIS A 92 -5.29 -11.54 -11.78
CA HIS A 92 -4.93 -12.22 -10.55
C HIS A 92 -6.13 -12.35 -9.59
N ASP A 93 -6.42 -13.55 -9.10
CA ASP A 93 -7.40 -13.78 -8.02
C ASP A 93 -6.76 -13.53 -6.65
N GLN A 94 -7.25 -12.53 -5.93
CA GLN A 94 -6.80 -12.23 -4.57
C GLN A 94 -7.28 -13.26 -3.54
N HIS A 95 -8.37 -13.96 -3.83
CA HIS A 95 -9.07 -14.83 -2.88
C HIS A 95 -9.02 -16.29 -3.33
N LYS A 96 -7.83 -16.84 -3.57
CA LYS A 96 -7.69 -18.26 -3.85
C LYS A 96 -8.15 -19.10 -2.65
N GLU A 97 -9.02 -20.09 -2.89
CA GLU A 97 -9.59 -20.93 -1.83
C GLU A 97 -8.61 -22.07 -1.46
N GLY A 98 -7.99 -22.69 -2.46
CA GLY A 98 -7.04 -23.78 -2.32
C GLY A 98 -5.60 -23.40 -2.70
N LYS A 99 -4.63 -24.14 -2.14
CA LYS A 99 -3.20 -24.00 -2.49
C LYS A 99 -2.91 -24.32 -3.97
N PHE A 100 -3.74 -25.18 -4.58
CA PHE A 100 -3.59 -25.69 -5.94
C PHE A 100 -4.57 -25.07 -6.93
N ASP A 101 -5.36 -24.08 -6.52
CA ASP A 101 -6.23 -23.36 -7.44
C ASP A 101 -5.41 -22.42 -8.33
N ASP A 102 -5.86 -22.22 -9.57
CA ASP A 102 -5.19 -21.29 -10.47
C ASP A 102 -5.27 -19.87 -9.90
N THR A 103 -4.12 -19.19 -9.93
CA THR A 103 -4.01 -17.83 -9.40
C THR A 103 -4.50 -16.77 -10.39
N TRP A 104 -4.67 -17.14 -11.66
CA TRP A 104 -5.00 -16.24 -12.75
C TRP A 104 -6.34 -16.63 -13.39
N ILE A 105 -7.27 -15.68 -13.40
CA ILE A 105 -8.60 -15.81 -13.97
C ILE A 105 -8.58 -15.32 -15.42
N GLY A 106 -9.18 -16.12 -16.30
CA GLY A 106 -9.38 -15.75 -17.70
C GLY A 106 -8.21 -16.14 -18.61
N PRO A 107 -8.42 -15.96 -19.92
CA PRO A 107 -8.13 -14.66 -20.53
C PRO A 107 -9.35 -13.74 -20.53
N LEU A 108 -9.18 -12.51 -20.04
CA LEU A 108 -10.18 -11.45 -20.11
C LEU A 108 -9.78 -10.46 -21.21
N LYS A 109 -10.76 -9.78 -21.81
CA LYS A 109 -10.48 -8.80 -22.87
C LYS A 109 -10.52 -7.38 -22.34
N VAL A 110 -9.50 -6.58 -22.67
CA VAL A 110 -9.46 -5.16 -22.28
C VAL A 110 -10.49 -4.38 -23.11
N LEU A 111 -11.46 -3.77 -22.45
CA LEU A 111 -12.50 -2.94 -23.08
C LEU A 111 -12.11 -1.46 -23.13
N LYS A 112 -11.48 -0.97 -22.07
CA LYS A 112 -11.03 0.43 -21.98
C LYS A 112 -9.79 0.53 -21.10
N ALA A 113 -8.80 1.26 -21.56
CA ALA A 113 -7.63 1.67 -20.78
C ALA A 113 -7.83 3.11 -20.29
N ASN A 114 -7.61 3.36 -19.00
CA ASN A 114 -7.53 4.72 -18.45
C ASN A 114 -6.07 5.14 -18.31
N ASN A 115 -5.81 6.45 -18.34
CA ASN A 115 -4.45 7.01 -18.23
C ASN A 115 -3.75 6.69 -16.90
N ASN A 116 -4.49 6.34 -15.84
CA ASN A 116 -3.94 6.05 -14.51
C ASN A 116 -3.51 4.58 -14.34
N GLY A 117 -3.39 3.80 -15.43
CA GLY A 117 -3.01 2.38 -15.36
C GLY A 117 -4.12 1.46 -14.88
N THR A 118 -5.38 1.90 -14.91
CA THR A 118 -6.54 1.06 -14.59
C THR A 118 -7.28 0.65 -15.86
N TYR A 119 -7.77 -0.58 -15.90
CA TYR A 119 -8.40 -1.18 -17.07
C TYR A 119 -9.80 -1.69 -16.77
N TRP A 120 -10.71 -1.51 -17.72
CA TRP A 120 -12.02 -2.16 -17.72
C TRP A 120 -11.93 -3.45 -18.51
N LEU A 121 -12.32 -4.55 -17.89
CA LEU A 121 -12.23 -5.88 -18.49
C LEU A 121 -13.62 -6.44 -18.79
N THR A 122 -13.68 -7.27 -19.82
CA THR A 122 -14.84 -8.07 -20.14
C THR A 122 -14.45 -9.54 -20.14
N GLY A 123 -15.27 -10.36 -19.48
CA GLY A 123 -15.08 -11.80 -19.39
C GLY A 123 -15.66 -12.56 -20.58
N PRO A 124 -15.63 -13.89 -20.51
CA PRO A 124 -16.28 -14.76 -21.47
C PRO A 124 -17.75 -14.36 -21.65
N HIS A 125 -18.25 -14.41 -22.89
CA HIS A 125 -19.62 -14.02 -23.27
C HIS A 125 -19.98 -12.54 -23.10
N GLY A 126 -18.98 -11.65 -22.96
CA GLY A 126 -19.21 -10.20 -22.93
C GLY A 126 -19.74 -9.68 -21.59
N LYS A 127 -19.72 -10.50 -20.53
CA LYS A 127 -20.01 -10.05 -19.17
C LYS A 127 -18.92 -9.07 -18.72
N ARG A 128 -19.29 -7.80 -18.59
CA ARG A 128 -18.38 -6.75 -18.11
C ARG A 128 -18.12 -6.91 -16.61
N LEU A 129 -16.87 -6.71 -16.21
CA LEU A 129 -16.52 -6.61 -14.80
C LEU A 129 -17.01 -5.29 -14.20
N GLU A 130 -17.67 -5.36 -13.05
CA GLU A 130 -18.13 -4.21 -12.28
C GLU A 130 -16.95 -3.62 -11.49
N GLY A 131 -16.11 -2.85 -12.19
CA GLY A 131 -14.99 -2.13 -11.60
C GLY A 131 -13.81 -1.98 -12.54
N ALA A 132 -12.98 -0.97 -12.28
CA ALA A 132 -11.70 -0.82 -12.93
C ALA A 132 -10.64 -1.62 -12.16
N VAL A 133 -9.83 -2.38 -12.89
CA VAL A 133 -8.77 -3.24 -12.34
C VAL A 133 -7.42 -2.55 -12.49
N ASN A 134 -6.58 -2.62 -11.47
CA ASN A 134 -5.21 -2.08 -11.55
C ASN A 134 -4.34 -2.96 -12.47
N ARG A 135 -3.51 -2.34 -13.30
CA ARG A 135 -2.47 -2.98 -14.12
C ARG A 135 -1.73 -4.09 -13.39
N ASP A 136 -1.33 -3.87 -12.14
CA ASP A 136 -0.47 -4.80 -11.40
C ASP A 136 -1.15 -6.15 -11.10
N GLN A 137 -2.49 -6.21 -11.27
CA GLN A 137 -3.27 -7.43 -11.17
C GLN A 137 -3.41 -8.14 -12.51
N LEU A 138 -2.78 -7.64 -13.58
CA LEU A 138 -2.85 -8.19 -14.92
C LEU A 138 -1.49 -8.64 -15.38
N THR A 139 -1.46 -9.70 -16.18
CA THR A 139 -0.26 -10.12 -16.90
C THR A 139 -0.55 -10.33 -18.37
N TYR A 140 0.50 -10.50 -19.17
CA TYR A 140 0.36 -10.79 -20.59
C TYR A 140 -0.15 -12.22 -20.80
N TRP A 141 -1.17 -12.36 -21.65
CA TRP A 141 -1.61 -13.67 -22.09
C TRP A 141 -0.67 -14.22 -23.16
N HIS A 142 0.09 -15.26 -22.84
CA HIS A 142 0.94 -15.96 -23.80
C HIS A 142 0.18 -17.13 -24.41
N ASN A 143 -0.52 -16.88 -25.51
CA ASN A 143 -1.26 -17.93 -26.21
C ASN A 143 -0.30 -18.76 -27.09
N GLN A 144 0.02 -19.98 -26.68
CA GLN A 144 0.62 -20.96 -27.57
C GLN A 144 -0.48 -21.50 -28.48
N LYS A 145 -0.48 -21.09 -29.76
CA LYS A 145 -1.49 -21.46 -30.78
C LYS A 145 -1.61 -22.97 -31.05
N GLN A 146 -0.84 -23.81 -30.35
CA GLN A 146 -0.84 -25.26 -30.51
C GLN A 146 -1.74 -25.86 -29.41
N MET A 147 -2.94 -26.29 -29.82
CA MET A 147 -3.90 -27.12 -29.08
C MET A 147 -4.12 -26.74 -27.60
N THR A 148 -5.08 -25.85 -27.34
CA THR A 148 -5.61 -25.62 -25.99
C THR A 148 -6.57 -26.76 -25.62
N PRO A 149 -6.32 -27.56 -24.55
CA PRO A 149 -7.23 -28.63 -24.16
C PRO A 149 -8.56 -28.09 -23.63
N ASP A 150 -9.69 -28.71 -23.97
CA ASP A 150 -11.04 -28.32 -23.52
C ASP A 150 -11.17 -28.23 -21.99
N VAL A 151 -10.41 -29.05 -21.26
CA VAL A 151 -10.39 -29.07 -19.80
C VAL A 151 -9.88 -27.73 -19.23
N VAL A 152 -8.90 -27.11 -19.88
CA VAL A 152 -8.33 -25.82 -19.45
C VAL A 152 -9.33 -24.70 -19.69
N ALA A 153 -10.01 -24.71 -20.84
CA ALA A 153 -11.06 -23.74 -21.15
C ALA A 153 -12.25 -23.82 -20.18
N LYS A 154 -12.70 -25.02 -19.82
CA LYS A 154 -13.77 -25.22 -18.83
C LYS A 154 -13.40 -24.71 -17.44
N ARG A 155 -12.18 -25.02 -16.96
CA ARG A 155 -11.70 -24.54 -15.66
C ARG A 155 -11.65 -23.02 -15.57
N ALA A 156 -11.15 -22.36 -16.61
CA ALA A 156 -11.09 -20.90 -16.67
C ALA A 156 -12.50 -20.27 -16.63
N HIS A 157 -13.48 -20.91 -17.27
CA HIS A 157 -14.88 -20.50 -17.22
C HIS A 157 -15.48 -20.67 -15.82
N ASP A 158 -15.29 -21.82 -15.19
CA ASP A 158 -15.80 -22.10 -13.84
C ASP A 158 -15.21 -21.14 -12.80
N GLN A 159 -13.91 -20.82 -12.90
CA GLN A 159 -13.25 -19.84 -12.04
C GLN A 159 -13.83 -18.43 -12.20
N TRP A 160 -14.10 -18.02 -13.45
CA TRP A 160 -14.74 -16.74 -13.73
C TRP A 160 -16.13 -16.65 -13.10
N GLU A 161 -16.98 -17.67 -13.26
CA GLU A 161 -18.33 -17.65 -12.68
C GLU A 161 -18.29 -17.66 -11.14
N ARG A 162 -17.37 -18.41 -10.52
CA ARG A 162 -17.15 -18.37 -9.06
C ARG A 162 -16.71 -16.99 -8.59
N PHE A 163 -15.82 -16.34 -9.33
CA PHE A 163 -15.37 -14.99 -9.02
C PHE A 163 -16.54 -13.98 -9.08
N ILE A 164 -17.36 -14.04 -10.14
CA ILE A 164 -18.54 -13.16 -10.27
C ILE A 164 -19.57 -13.42 -9.17
N ALA A 165 -19.83 -14.69 -8.83
CA ALA A 165 -20.74 -15.04 -7.75
C ALA A 165 -20.28 -14.44 -6.40
N ARG A 166 -18.99 -14.52 -6.09
CA ARG A 166 -18.42 -13.90 -4.88
C ARG A 166 -18.54 -12.38 -4.91
N LYS A 167 -18.19 -11.73 -6.02
CA LYS A 167 -18.31 -10.27 -6.14
C LYS A 167 -19.74 -9.78 -5.93
N ARG A 168 -20.73 -10.51 -6.44
CA ARG A 168 -22.15 -10.21 -6.19
C ARG A 168 -22.50 -10.35 -4.71
N TYR A 169 -22.05 -11.43 -4.06
CA TYR A 169 -22.28 -11.64 -2.63
C TYR A 169 -21.68 -10.52 -1.76
N GLU A 170 -20.46 -10.04 -2.09
CA GLU A 170 -19.83 -8.91 -1.39
C GLU A 170 -20.64 -7.61 -1.52
N ILE A 171 -21.21 -7.36 -2.71
CA ILE A 171 -22.05 -6.18 -2.96
C ILE A 171 -23.37 -6.27 -2.17
N GLU A 172 -23.97 -7.46 -2.11
CA GLU A 172 -25.22 -7.70 -1.40
C GLU A 172 -25.05 -7.70 0.13
N ASN A 173 -23.87 -8.10 0.65
CA ASN A 173 -23.60 -8.23 2.08
C ASN A 173 -22.34 -7.46 2.53
N PRO A 174 -22.38 -6.12 2.61
CA PRO A 174 -21.21 -5.29 2.90
C PRO A 174 -20.71 -5.35 4.36
N GLN A 175 -21.38 -6.06 5.27
CA GLN A 175 -21.06 -6.04 6.72
C GLN A 175 -20.09 -7.14 7.20
N HIS A 176 -19.49 -7.94 6.30
CA HIS A 176 -18.62 -9.06 6.66
C HIS A 176 -17.11 -8.83 6.43
N PHE A 177 -16.67 -7.57 6.34
CA PHE A 177 -15.26 -7.19 6.26
C PHE A 177 -14.83 -6.32 7.44
#